data_AF-W1V5Y2-F1
#
_entry.id   AF-W1V5Y2-F1
#
_cell.length_a   1.000
_cell.length_b   1.000
_cell.length_c   1.000
_cell.angle_alpha   90.00
_cell.angle_beta   90.00
_cell.angle_gamma   90.00
#
_symmetry.space_group_name_H-M   'P 1'
#
loop_
_entity.id
_entity.type
_entity.pdbx_description
1 polymer ?
#
loop_
_entity_poly.entity_id
_entity_poly.type
_entity_poly.pdbx_seq_one_letter_code
_entity_poly.pdbx_strand_id
1 'polypeptide(L)'
;MGGLNVLDNIVVFYIFFTIVGFLAAMLGTIIGAGGGLVFVPLFMYWFPEWSPSMIVGTSLFSVMCNAISGSIAYLKQKKVYINAAIIFSLATFPGAILG
;
A
#
# COMPACT_ATOMS: atom_id res chain seq x y z
N MET A 1 20.23 27.68 0.24
CA MET A 1 20.22 27.08 1.59
C MET A 1 19.34 25.84 1.49
N GLY A 2 19.89 24.75 0.95
CA GLY A 2 20.63 23.79 1.76
C GLY A 2 19.68 22.74 2.34
N GLY A 3 18.73 22.27 1.52
CA GLY A 3 17.93 21.11 1.89
C GLY A 3 18.87 19.92 1.88
N LEU A 4 18.99 19.22 3.02
CA LEU A 4 19.57 17.89 3.04
C LEU A 4 18.83 17.08 1.99
N ASN A 5 19.45 16.89 0.83
CA ASN A 5 18.94 16.00 -0.20
C ASN A 5 18.90 14.63 0.44
N VAL A 6 17.71 14.22 0.90
CA VAL A 6 17.42 12.85 1.36
C VAL A 6 17.85 11.82 0.30
N LEU A 7 17.97 12.26 -0.95
CA LEU A 7 18.45 11.54 -2.12
C LEU A 7 19.97 11.32 -2.17
N ASP A 8 20.77 12.22 -1.60
CA ASP A 8 22.24 12.13 -1.67
C ASP A 8 22.80 11.14 -0.65
N ASN A 9 22.02 10.88 0.41
CA ASN A 9 22.37 9.94 1.45
C ASN A 9 21.45 8.70 1.40
N ILE A 10 21.98 7.64 0.81
CA ILE A 10 21.31 6.35 0.63
C ILE A 10 20.68 5.81 1.94
N VAL A 11 21.29 6.08 3.10
CA VAL A 11 20.78 5.64 4.40
C VAL A 11 19.50 6.41 4.75
N VAL A 12 19.50 7.73 4.56
CA VAL A 12 18.33 8.58 4.85
C VAL A 12 17.17 8.23 3.91
N PHE A 13 17.46 7.95 2.64
CA PHE A 13 16.47 7.48 1.68
C PHE A 13 15.75 6.21 2.15
N TYR A 14 16.47 5.15 2.53
CA TYR A 14 15.86 3.90 2.98
C TYR A 14 15.08 4.05 4.29
N ILE A 15 15.59 4.87 5.23
CA ILE A 15 14.89 5.17 6.49
C ILE A 15 13.56 5.88 6.20
N PHE A 16 13.58 6.89 5.34
CA PHE A 16 12.38 7.64 4.97
C PHE A 16 11.29 6.74 4.37
N PHE A 17 11.64 5.94 3.35
CA PHE A 17 10.69 5.03 2.71
C PHE A 17 10.17 3.95 3.66
N THR A 18 11.00 3.50 4.60
CA THR A 18 10.59 2.53 5.63
C THR A 18 9.55 3.14 6.57
N ILE A 19 9.79 4.36 7.07
CA ILE A 19 8.86 5.05 7.98
C ILE A 19 7.56 5.39 7.27
N VAL A 20 7.63 6.01 6.08
CA VAL A 20 6.44 6.38 5.31
C VAL A 20 5.67 5.13 4.90
N GLY A 21 6.36 4.10 4.42
CA GLY A 21 5.74 2.84 4.03
C GLY A 21 5.03 2.15 5.19
N PHE A 22 5.64 2.12 6.37
CA PHE A 22 5.03 1.58 7.57
C PHE A 22 3.77 2.35 7.98
N LEU A 23 3.85 3.69 8.04
CA LEU A 23 2.70 4.53 8.42
C LEU A 23 1.56 4.45 7.40
N ALA A 24 1.89 4.51 6.11
CA ALA A 24 0.93 4.38 5.01
C ALA A 24 0.22 3.03 5.03
N ALA A 25 0.98 1.95 5.23
CA ALA A 25 0.44 0.60 5.32
C ALA A 25 -0.45 0.42 6.56
N MET A 26 -0.01 0.90 7.73
CA MET A 26 -0.77 0.85 8.97
C MET A 26 -2.10 1.59 8.85
N LEU A 27 -2.07 2.85 8.43
CA LEU A 27 -3.28 3.66 8.23
C LEU A 27 -4.17 3.05 7.15
N GLY A 28 -3.57 2.58 6.05
CA GLY A 28 -4.28 1.90 4.96
C GLY A 28 -5.03 0.65 5.42
N THR A 29 -4.43 -0.14 6.32
CA THR A 29 -5.06 -1.36 6.88
C THR A 29 -6.14 -1.04 7.89
N ILE A 30 -6.01 0.03 8.68
CA ILE A 30 -7.05 0.47 9.61
C ILE A 30 -8.28 1.00 8.84
N ILE A 31 -8.05 1.79 7.78
CA ILE A 31 -9.12 2.36 6.94
C ILE A 31 -9.74 1.29 6.03
N GLY A 32 -8.99 0.24 5.68
CA GLY A 32 -9.41 -0.80 4.74
C GLY A 32 -9.08 -0.50 3.27
N ALA A 33 -8.28 0.54 3.00
CA ALA A 33 -7.85 0.93 1.65
C ALA A 33 -6.50 0.31 1.23
N GLY A 34 -5.83 -0.43 2.12
CA GLY A 34 -4.60 -1.17 1.83
C GLY A 34 -3.33 -0.33 1.61
N GLY A 35 -3.42 1.00 1.66
CA GLY A 35 -2.28 1.96 1.59
C GLY A 35 -2.03 2.56 0.20
N GLY A 36 -2.74 2.09 -0.83
CA GLY A 36 -2.53 2.50 -2.23
C GLY A 36 -2.77 3.99 -2.47
N LEU A 37 -3.72 4.58 -1.73
CA LEU A 37 -4.02 6.01 -1.75
C LEU A 37 -2.77 6.87 -1.44
N VAL A 38 -1.85 6.34 -0.62
CA VAL A 38 -0.59 7.02 -0.27
C VAL A 38 0.54 6.59 -1.20
N PHE A 39 0.66 5.29 -1.51
CA PHE A 39 1.76 4.78 -2.33
C PHE A 39 1.78 5.34 -3.75
N VAL A 40 0.62 5.45 -4.42
CA VAL A 40 0.55 5.97 -5.81
C VAL A 40 1.08 7.40 -5.92
N PRO A 41 0.56 8.40 -5.18
CA PRO A 41 1.09 9.77 -5.26
C PRO A 41 2.53 9.87 -4.75
N LEU A 42 2.92 9.07 -3.75
CA LEU A 42 4.29 9.03 -3.26
C LEU A 42 5.27 8.58 -4.36
N PHE A 43 4.97 7.47 -5.04
CA PHE A 43 5.83 6.95 -6.11
C PHE A 43 5.83 7.88 -7.32
N MET A 44 4.70 8.49 -7.66
CA MET A 44 4.62 9.48 -8.75
C MET A 44 5.47 10.72 -8.47
N TYR A 45 5.51 11.18 -7.21
CA TYR A 45 6.34 12.32 -6.82
C TYR A 45 7.84 11.97 -6.77
N TRP A 46 8.18 10.79 -6.25
CA TRP A 46 9.57 10.41 -5.97
C TRP A 46 10.29 9.71 -7.13
N PHE A 47 9.53 9.09 -8.04
CA PHE A 47 10.03 8.40 -9.23
C PHE A 47 9.31 8.95 -10.48
N PRO A 48 9.47 10.24 -10.81
CA PRO A 48 8.78 10.87 -11.93
C PRO A 48 9.14 10.25 -13.30
N GLU A 49 10.28 9.57 -13.39
CA GLU A 49 10.71 8.84 -14.57
C GLU A 49 10.02 7.48 -14.75
N TRP A 50 9.30 6.98 -13.73
CA TRP A 50 8.58 5.73 -13.84
C TRP A 50 7.32 5.88 -14.69
N SER A 51 7.06 4.90 -15.55
CA SER A 51 5.80 4.84 -16.29
C SER A 51 4.62 4.66 -15.32
N PRO A 52 3.41 5.14 -15.70
CA PRO A 52 2.21 4.95 -14.88
C PRO A 52 1.96 3.48 -14.50
N SER A 53 2.26 2.55 -15.40
CA SER A 53 2.14 1.11 -15.16
C SER A 53 3.09 0.61 -14.07
N MET A 54 4.32 1.12 -13.99
CA MET A 54 5.27 0.76 -12.92
C MET A 54 4.84 1.35 -11.58
N ILE A 55 4.39 2.61 -11.56
CA ILE A 55 3.87 3.26 -10.34
C ILE A 55 2.69 2.48 -9.78
N VAL A 56 1.68 2.22 -10.62
CA VAL A 56 0.46 1.50 -10.22
C VAL A 56 0.81 0.05 -9.85
N GLY A 57 1.61 -0.64 -10.65
CA GLY A 57 2.01 -2.04 -10.41
C GLY A 57 2.73 -2.23 -9.07
N THR A 58 3.75 -1.41 -8.80
CA THR A 58 4.50 -1.46 -7.52
C THR A 58 3.60 -1.13 -6.34
N SER A 59 2.71 -0.13 -6.47
CA SER A 59 1.77 0.22 -5.41
C SER A 59 0.77 -0.90 -5.13
N LEU A 60 0.22 -1.56 -6.15
CA LEU A 60 -0.70 -2.69 -5.98
C LEU A 60 -0.01 -3.87 -5.31
N PHE A 61 1.25 -4.14 -5.66
CA PHE A 61 2.03 -5.18 -5.01
C PHE A 61 2.22 -4.88 -3.51
N SER A 62 2.60 -3.65 -3.15
CA SER A 62 2.68 -3.22 -1.74
C SER A 62 1.35 -3.33 -1.01
N VAL A 63 0.25 -2.92 -1.65
CA VAL A 63 -1.12 -3.03 -1.13
C VAL A 63 -1.51 -4.49 -0.90
N MET A 64 -1.19 -5.38 -1.84
CA MET A 64 -1.46 -6.82 -1.73
C MET A 64 -0.74 -7.42 -0.53
N CYS A 65 0.57 -7.15 -0.38
CA CYS A 65 1.35 -7.62 0.77
C CYS A 65 0.76 -7.11 2.10
N ASN A 66 0.37 -5.84 2.15
CA ASN A 66 -0.25 -5.24 3.32
C ASN A 66 -1.62 -5.84 3.64
N ALA A 67 -2.47 -6.03 2.61
CA ALA A 67 -3.79 -6.64 2.76
C ALA A 67 -3.70 -8.09 3.27
N ILE A 68 -2.74 -8.89 2.76
CA ILE A 68 -2.49 -10.25 3.26
C ILE A 68 -2.08 -10.20 4.74
N SER A 69 -1.09 -9.37 5.08
CA SER A 69 -0.61 -9.22 6.46
C SER A 69 -1.72 -8.79 7.43
N GLY A 70 -2.46 -7.73 7.07
CA GLY A 70 -3.59 -7.22 7.84
C GLY A 70 -4.72 -8.22 7.98
N SER A 71 -5.06 -8.93 6.91
CA SER A 71 -6.09 -9.98 6.93
C SER A 71 -5.71 -11.10 7.90
N ILE A 72 -4.47 -11.59 7.84
CA ILE A 72 -3.99 -12.61 8.78
C ILE A 72 -4.06 -12.09 10.22
N ALA A 73 -3.66 -10.84 10.47
CA ALA A 73 -3.71 -10.24 11.80
C ALA A 73 -5.15 -10.16 12.34
N TYR A 74 -6.12 -9.68 11.55
CA TYR A 74 -7.53 -9.60 11.96
C TYR A 74 -8.18 -10.97 12.10
N LEU A 75 -7.83 -11.94 11.25
CA LEU A 75 -8.27 -13.33 11.37
C LEU A 75 -7.81 -13.95 12.70
N LYS A 76 -6.54 -13.76 13.07
CA LYS A 76 -6.00 -14.21 14.37
C LYS A 76 -6.71 -13.57 15.56
N GLN A 77 -7.13 -12.31 15.42
CA GLN A 77 -7.91 -11.60 16.44
C GLN A 77 -9.40 -12.02 16.48
N LYS A 78 -9.86 -12.91 15.58
CA LYS A 78 -11.27 -13.30 15.44
C LYS A 78 -12.21 -12.10 15.20
N LYS A 79 -11.69 -11.05 14.54
CA LYS A 79 -12.44 -9.82 14.21
C LYS A 79 -12.96 -9.79 12.77
N VAL A 80 -13.03 -10.95 12.12
CA VAL A 80 -13.44 -11.06 10.71
C VAL A 80 -14.73 -11.87 10.61
N TYR A 81 -15.74 -11.29 9.98
CA TYR A 81 -16.94 -12.01 9.56
C TYR A 81 -16.65 -12.81 8.29
N ILE A 82 -16.21 -14.05 8.44
CA ILE A 82 -15.72 -14.90 7.33
C ILE A 82 -16.74 -15.04 6.20
N ASN A 83 -18.01 -15.26 6.53
CA ASN A 83 -19.07 -15.41 5.53
C ASN A 83 -19.19 -14.17 4.64
N ALA A 84 -19.17 -12.97 5.25
CA ALA A 84 -19.18 -11.72 4.50
C ALA A 84 -17.88 -11.56 3.69
N ALA A 85 -16.72 -11.85 4.29
CA ALA A 85 -15.43 -11.73 3.62
C ALA A 85 -15.35 -12.57 2.34
N ILE A 86 -15.88 -13.79 2.33
CA ILE A 86 -15.91 -14.66 1.15
C ILE A 86 -16.81 -14.06 0.05
N ILE A 87 -18.02 -13.63 0.42
CA ILE A 87 -18.97 -13.04 -0.54
C ILE A 87 -18.38 -11.78 -1.17
N PHE A 88 -17.83 -10.87 -0.35
CA PHE A 88 -17.17 -9.66 -0.85
C PHE A 88 -15.96 -9.99 -1.71
N SER A 89 -15.09 -10.92 -1.32
CA SER A 89 -13.91 -11.29 -2.12
C SER A 89 -14.29 -11.82 -3.49
N LEU A 90 -15.33 -12.67 -3.57
CA LEU A 90 -15.83 -13.22 -4.83
C LEU A 90 -16.49 -12.15 -5.71
N ALA A 91 -17.18 -11.18 -5.12
CA ALA A 91 -17.79 -10.07 -5.85
C ALA A 91 -16.75 -9.03 -6.31
N THR A 92 -15.70 -8.80 -5.52
CA THR A 92 -14.63 -7.84 -5.84
C THR A 92 -13.81 -8.27 -7.05
N PHE A 93 -13.58 -9.56 -7.28
CA PHE A 93 -12.78 -10.01 -8.42
C PHE A 93 -13.36 -9.58 -9.79
N PRO A 94 -14.63 -9.88 -10.14
CA PRO A 94 -15.23 -9.38 -11.37
C PRO A 94 -15.48 -7.86 -11.32
N GLY A 95 -15.83 -7.30 -10.15
CA GLY A 95 -16.00 -5.85 -9.99
C GLY A 95 -14.72 -5.07 -10.30
N ALA A 96 -13.56 -5.56 -9.89
CA ALA A 96 -12.28 -4.92 -10.17
C ALA A 96 -11.92 -4.91 -11.67
N ILE A 97 -12.44 -5.87 -12.44
CA ILE A 97 -12.21 -5.97 -13.90
C ILE A 97 -13.21 -5.09 -14.67
N LEU A 98 -14.47 -5.06 -14.23
CA LEU A 98 -15.56 -4.40 -14.94
C LEU A 98 -15.69 -2.91 -14.60
N GLY A 99 -15.18 -2.47 -13.46
CA GLY A 99 -15.38 -1.12 -12.91
C GLY A 99 -16.66 -1.02 -12.08
#